data_AF-F4KUB6-F1
#
_entry.id   AF-F4KUB6-F1
#
_cell.length_a   1.000
_cell.length_b   1.000
_cell.length_c   1.000
_cell.angle_alpha   90.00
_cell.angle_beta   90.00
_cell.angle_gamma   90.00
#
_symmetry.space_group_name_H-M   'P 1'
#
loop_
_entity.id
_entity.type
_entity.pdbx_description
1 polymer ?
#
loop_
_entity_poly.entity_id
_entity_poly.type
_entity_poly.pdbx_seq_one_letter_code
_entity_poly.pdbx_strand_id
1 'polypeptide(L)'
;MKKTSFILGLALLAIIPMFMALSPKAEKPAETQWRVVTVIESVVPGNLGRSKIATMDSNGTATEVEIKNLFSLTGVNFKNVQDNNRGITDFLAKNTAEGYELVEVIPGNFGDNNSQGIFMTRFIFKK
;
A
#
# COMPACT_ATOMS: atom_id res chain seq x y z
N MET A 1 -36.16 57.31 4.57
CA MET A 1 -35.86 56.47 3.39
C MET A 1 -34.35 56.33 3.13
N LYS A 2 -33.56 57.41 2.96
CA LYS A 2 -32.11 57.29 2.65
C LYS A 2 -31.25 56.61 3.74
N LYS A 3 -31.53 56.84 5.03
CA LYS A 3 -30.76 56.24 6.15
C LYS A 3 -31.01 54.73 6.34
N THR A 4 -32.25 54.28 6.11
CA THR A 4 -32.62 52.86 6.14
C THR A 4 -32.01 52.09 4.96
N SER A 5 -31.93 52.69 3.78
CA SER A 5 -31.22 52.12 2.62
C SER A 5 -29.71 51.97 2.87
N PHE A 6 -29.11 52.93 3.60
CA PHE A 6 -27.70 52.89 3.96
C PHE A 6 -27.37 51.79 4.98
N ILE A 7 -28.20 51.62 6.02
CA ILE A 7 -28.04 50.55 7.02
C ILE A 7 -28.24 49.17 6.39
N LEU A 8 -29.22 49.01 5.49
CA LEU A 8 -29.47 47.75 4.81
C LEU A 8 -28.31 47.36 3.87
N GLY A 9 -27.70 48.34 3.19
CA GLY A 9 -26.49 48.13 2.40
C GLY A 9 -25.29 47.67 3.24
N LEU A 10 -25.13 48.24 4.44
CA LEU A 10 -24.06 47.86 5.37
C LEU A 10 -24.27 46.44 5.94
N ALA A 11 -25.51 46.06 6.23
CA ALA A 11 -25.86 44.71 6.65
C ALA A 11 -25.60 43.68 5.53
N LEU A 12 -25.96 43.99 4.29
CA LEU A 12 -25.66 43.15 3.12
C LEU A 12 -24.15 42.93 2.91
N LEU A 13 -23.34 43.98 3.11
CA LEU A 13 -21.88 43.90 3.04
C LEU A 13 -21.26 42.98 4.10
N ALA A 14 -21.90 42.79 5.26
CA ALA A 14 -21.44 41.85 6.29
C ALA A 14 -21.97 40.41 6.07
N ILE A 15 -23.16 40.27 5.48
CA ILE A 15 -23.80 38.97 5.25
C ILE A 15 -23.08 38.18 4.13
N ILE A 16 -22.66 38.85 3.05
CA ILE A 16 -21.98 38.20 1.91
C ILE A 16 -20.68 37.47 2.30
N PRO A 17 -19.71 38.09 3.00
CA PRO A 17 -18.49 37.40 3.43
C PRO A 17 -18.78 36.33 4.49
N MET A 18 -19.80 36.51 5.32
CA MET A 18 -20.22 35.50 6.29
C MET A 18 -20.81 34.26 5.60
N PHE A 19 -21.59 34.45 4.53
CA PHE A 19 -22.12 33.36 3.71
C PHE A 19 -21.00 32.62 2.95
N MET A 20 -19.98 33.34 2.46
CA MET A 20 -18.79 32.72 1.86
C MET A 20 -17.95 31.94 2.88
N ALA A 21 -17.80 32.43 4.11
CA ALA A 21 -17.07 31.73 5.17
C ALA A 21 -17.78 30.45 5.63
N LEU A 22 -19.11 30.40 5.51
CA LEU A 22 -19.95 29.24 5.83
C LEU A 22 -20.15 28.30 4.63
N SER A 23 -19.71 28.69 3.43
CA SER A 23 -19.82 27.83 2.25
C SER A 23 -18.86 26.64 2.41
N PRO A 24 -19.34 25.40 2.28
CA PRO A 24 -18.48 24.22 2.35
C PRO A 24 -17.41 24.35 1.27
N LYS A 25 -16.15 24.40 1.70
CA LYS A 25 -15.02 24.41 0.78
C LYS A 25 -15.03 23.06 0.07
N ALA A 26 -15.08 23.07 -1.27
CA ALA A 26 -14.92 21.84 -2.03
C ALA A 26 -13.55 21.25 -1.70
N GLU A 27 -13.53 20.16 -0.92
CA GLU A 27 -12.32 19.37 -0.72
C GLU A 27 -11.98 18.74 -2.06
N LYS A 28 -10.74 18.98 -2.53
CA LYS A 28 -10.23 18.25 -3.68
C LYS A 28 -10.27 16.76 -3.33
N PRO A 29 -10.71 15.87 -4.25
CA PRO A 29 -10.61 14.43 -4.02
C PRO A 29 -9.19 14.10 -3.56
N ALA A 30 -9.07 13.36 -2.46
CA ALA A 30 -7.76 12.89 -2.00
C ALA A 30 -7.09 12.12 -3.15
N GLU A 31 -5.82 12.42 -3.40
CA GLU A 31 -5.04 11.70 -4.40
C GLU A 31 -4.86 10.26 -3.95
N THR A 32 -5.21 9.30 -4.81
CA THR A 32 -5.13 7.87 -4.48
C THR A 32 -3.68 7.46 -4.29
N GLN A 33 -3.37 6.92 -3.12
CA GLN A 33 -2.06 6.41 -2.79
C GLN A 33 -1.99 4.92 -3.13
N TRP A 34 -1.03 4.56 -3.97
CA TRP A 34 -0.73 3.18 -4.33
C TRP A 34 0.44 2.64 -3.52
N ARG A 35 0.37 1.36 -3.21
CA ARG A 35 1.47 0.61 -2.62
C ARG A 35 1.54 -0.78 -3.23
N VAL A 36 2.75 -1.19 -3.60
CA VAL A 36 3.01 -2.53 -4.13
C VAL A 36 3.87 -3.29 -3.13
N VAL A 37 3.43 -4.49 -2.80
CA VAL A 37 4.15 -5.44 -1.95
C VAL A 37 4.52 -6.62 -2.82
N THR A 38 5.80 -6.94 -2.93
CA THR A 38 6.30 -8.05 -3.71
C THR A 38 6.95 -9.06 -2.78
N VAL A 39 6.33 -10.22 -2.63
CA VAL A 39 6.93 -11.37 -1.95
C VAL A 39 7.70 -12.16 -3.00
N ILE A 40 8.99 -12.40 -2.75
CA ILE A 40 9.88 -13.21 -3.59
C ILE A 40 10.38 -14.37 -2.74
N GLU A 41 10.01 -15.58 -3.11
CA GLU A 41 10.41 -16.81 -2.43
C GLU A 41 11.29 -17.64 -3.37
N SER A 42 12.55 -17.80 -2.99
CA SER A 42 13.49 -18.62 -3.75
C SER A 42 13.25 -20.11 -3.48
N VAL A 43 13.39 -20.89 -4.55
CA VAL A 43 13.36 -22.36 -4.49
C VAL A 43 14.73 -22.98 -4.77
N VAL A 44 15.79 -22.16 -4.76
CA VAL A 44 17.16 -22.64 -4.97
C VAL A 44 17.53 -23.58 -3.80
N PRO A 45 17.95 -24.83 -4.08
CA PRO A 45 18.30 -25.79 -3.05
C PRO A 45 19.47 -25.35 -2.17
N GLY A 46 19.56 -25.97 -0.98
CA GLY A 46 20.68 -25.77 -0.07
C GLY A 46 20.70 -24.43 0.65
N ASN A 47 19.54 -23.75 0.74
CA ASN A 47 19.42 -22.46 1.43
C ASN A 47 20.32 -21.35 0.85
N LEU A 48 20.73 -21.50 -0.42
CA LEU A 48 21.56 -20.53 -1.13
C LEU A 48 20.72 -19.37 -1.71
N GLY A 49 19.40 -19.58 -1.83
CA GLY A 49 18.45 -18.57 -2.29
C GLY A 49 18.19 -17.49 -1.23
N ARG A 50 17.97 -16.26 -1.69
CA ARG A 50 17.54 -15.13 -0.84
C ARG A 50 16.09 -14.81 -1.12
N SER A 51 15.24 -15.06 -0.13
CA SER A 51 13.82 -14.71 -0.20
C SER A 51 13.60 -13.37 0.50
N LYS A 52 12.69 -12.54 -0.01
CA LYS A 52 12.42 -11.22 0.55
C LYS A 52 10.98 -10.77 0.34
N ILE A 53 10.53 -9.86 1.19
CA ILE A 53 9.35 -9.03 0.97
C ILE A 53 9.87 -7.63 0.65
N ALA A 54 9.62 -7.16 -0.57
CA ALA A 54 9.97 -5.83 -1.03
C ALA A 54 8.72 -4.97 -1.15
N THR A 55 8.82 -3.68 -0.85
CA THR A 55 7.66 -2.76 -0.86
C THR A 55 8.05 -1.45 -1.52
N MET A 56 7.07 -0.81 -2.14
CA MET A 56 7.23 0.52 -2.71
C MET A 56 5.96 1.34 -2.49
N ASP A 57 6.11 2.53 -1.92
CA ASP A 57 5.02 3.50 -1.75
C ASP A 57 4.94 4.52 -2.90
N SER A 58 3.89 5.34 -2.88
CA SER A 58 3.65 6.38 -3.89
C SER A 58 4.72 7.47 -3.94
N ASN A 59 5.54 7.60 -2.90
CA ASN A 59 6.64 8.57 -2.84
C ASN A 59 7.95 7.99 -3.38
N GLY A 60 7.95 6.74 -3.84
CA GLY A 60 9.15 6.03 -4.31
C GLY A 60 10.01 5.47 -3.18
N THR A 61 9.50 5.42 -1.95
CA THR A 61 10.24 4.84 -0.83
C THR A 61 10.19 3.32 -0.91
N ALA A 62 11.37 2.69 -1.01
CA ALA A 62 11.51 1.23 -1.03
C ALA A 62 11.92 0.69 0.35
N THR A 63 11.30 -0.41 0.79
CA THR A 63 11.75 -1.18 1.96
C THR A 63 11.81 -2.66 1.66
N GLU A 64 12.73 -3.36 2.32
CA GLU A 64 12.92 -4.81 2.17
C GLU A 64 13.00 -5.50 3.53
N VAL A 65 12.40 -6.68 3.62
CA VAL A 65 12.52 -7.60 4.76
C VAL A 65 12.96 -8.96 4.25
N GLU A 66 14.05 -9.50 4.78
CA GLU A 66 14.50 -10.85 4.43
C GLU A 66 13.56 -11.90 5.04
N ILE A 67 13.20 -12.91 4.24
CA ILE A 67 12.43 -14.08 4.67
C ILE A 67 13.18 -15.36 4.30
N LYS A 68 12.70 -16.51 4.75
CA LYS A 68 13.46 -17.76 4.67
C LYS A 68 13.31 -18.42 3.31
N ASN A 69 14.37 -19.10 2.85
CA ASN A 69 14.32 -19.90 1.63
C ASN A 69 13.37 -21.09 1.79
N LEU A 70 12.62 -21.45 0.74
CA LEU A 70 11.68 -22.56 0.83
C LEU A 70 12.34 -23.94 0.75
N PHE A 71 13.55 -24.03 0.20
CA PHE A 71 14.21 -25.31 -0.08
C PHE A 71 15.52 -25.50 0.71
N SER A 72 15.74 -26.72 1.18
CA SER A 72 17.00 -27.23 1.72
C SER A 72 17.70 -28.11 0.67
N LEU A 73 18.78 -28.82 1.05
CA LEU A 73 19.35 -29.87 0.20
C LEU A 73 18.46 -31.11 0.08
N THR A 74 17.54 -31.32 1.04
CA THR A 74 16.71 -32.53 1.13
C THR A 74 15.28 -32.31 0.64
N GLY A 75 14.92 -31.08 0.24
CA GLY A 75 13.60 -30.74 -0.30
C GLY A 75 12.99 -29.51 0.36
N VAL A 76 11.66 -29.46 0.41
CA VAL A 76 10.91 -28.32 0.95
C VAL A 76 11.05 -28.24 2.47
N ASN A 77 11.35 -27.05 2.98
CA ASN A 77 11.36 -26.74 4.40
C ASN A 77 10.00 -26.14 4.82
N PHE A 78 9.09 -27.00 5.29
CA PHE A 78 7.74 -26.59 5.71
C PHE A 78 7.72 -25.64 6.90
N LYS A 79 8.75 -25.65 7.76
CA LYS A 79 8.88 -24.64 8.81
C LYS A 79 9.12 -23.25 8.21
N ASN A 80 9.96 -23.15 7.18
CA ASN A 80 10.19 -21.89 6.48
C ASN A 80 8.92 -21.42 5.77
N VAL A 81 8.15 -22.32 5.16
CA VAL A 81 6.84 -22.00 4.58
C VAL A 81 5.91 -21.37 5.62
N GLN A 82 5.79 -21.99 6.81
CA GLN A 82 4.94 -21.46 7.89
C GLN A 82 5.44 -20.11 8.42
N ASP A 83 6.75 -19.98 8.62
CA ASP A 83 7.36 -18.73 9.11
C ASP A 83 7.18 -17.59 8.09
N ASN A 84 7.31 -17.87 6.79
CA ASN A 84 7.07 -16.91 5.71
C ASN A 84 5.58 -16.52 5.64
N ASN A 85 4.65 -17.48 5.71
CA ASN A 85 3.21 -17.22 5.71
C ASN A 85 2.80 -16.28 6.85
N ARG A 86 3.40 -16.45 8.04
CA ARG A 86 3.21 -15.53 9.17
C ARG A 86 3.70 -14.12 8.80
N GLY A 87 4.93 -13.98 8.31
CA GLY A 87 5.47 -12.66 7.93
C GLY A 87 4.66 -11.95 6.84
N ILE A 88 4.16 -12.70 5.86
CA ILE A 88 3.26 -12.16 4.82
C ILE A 88 1.94 -11.72 5.45
N THR A 89 1.35 -12.53 6.33
CA THR A 89 0.11 -12.18 7.03
C THR A 89 0.27 -10.91 7.86
N ASP A 90 1.37 -10.80 8.61
CA ASP A 90 1.69 -9.61 9.40
C ASP A 90 1.84 -8.38 8.51
N PHE A 91 2.43 -8.54 7.32
CA PHE A 91 2.54 -7.48 6.34
C PHE A 91 1.17 -7.03 5.82
N LEU A 92 0.31 -7.97 5.43
CA LEU A 92 -1.06 -7.65 4.99
C LEU A 92 -1.84 -6.91 6.09
N ALA A 93 -1.79 -7.43 7.33
CA ALA A 93 -2.43 -6.83 8.48
C ALA A 93 -1.95 -5.41 8.74
N LYS A 94 -0.63 -5.17 8.69
CA LYS A 94 -0.03 -3.83 8.82
C LYS A 94 -0.59 -2.85 7.79
N ASN A 95 -0.69 -3.26 6.52
CA ASN A 95 -1.17 -2.37 5.46
C ASN A 95 -2.66 -2.06 5.63
N THR A 96 -3.47 -3.05 5.97
CA THR A 96 -4.89 -2.81 6.27
C THR A 96 -5.09 -1.93 7.50
N ALA A 97 -4.25 -2.06 8.53
CA ALA A 97 -4.28 -1.20 9.71
C ALA A 97 -3.87 0.25 9.39
N GLU A 98 -3.00 0.46 8.40
CA GLU A 98 -2.65 1.77 7.86
C GLU A 98 -3.75 2.36 6.95
N GLY A 99 -4.85 1.65 6.71
CA GLY A 99 -6.00 2.09 5.93
C GLY A 99 -5.90 1.80 4.43
N TYR A 100 -4.94 0.96 4.01
CA TYR A 100 -4.88 0.50 2.63
C TYR A 100 -5.85 -0.66 2.38
N GLU A 101 -6.56 -0.61 1.26
CA GLU A 101 -7.39 -1.68 0.73
C GLU A 101 -6.56 -2.56 -0.22
N LEU A 102 -6.55 -3.87 0.00
CA LEU A 102 -6.00 -4.83 -0.96
C LEU A 102 -6.94 -4.95 -2.15
N VAL A 103 -6.46 -4.64 -3.35
CA VAL A 103 -7.29 -4.64 -4.57
C VAL A 103 -6.90 -5.69 -5.60
N GLU A 104 -5.65 -6.16 -5.58
CA GLU A 104 -5.18 -7.15 -6.54
C GLU A 104 -4.08 -8.03 -5.95
N VAL A 105 -4.09 -9.30 -6.34
CA VAL A 105 -3.03 -10.28 -6.04
C VAL A 105 -2.58 -10.92 -7.35
N ILE A 106 -1.29 -10.78 -7.68
CA ILE A 106 -0.71 -11.26 -8.93
C ILE A 106 0.38 -12.30 -8.61
N PRO A 107 0.11 -13.60 -8.79
CA PRO A 107 1.12 -14.64 -8.65
C PRO A 107 1.95 -14.78 -9.95
N GLY A 108 3.21 -15.18 -9.80
CA GLY A 108 4.11 -15.50 -10.89
C GLY A 108 5.17 -16.50 -10.47
N ASN A 109 5.58 -17.37 -11.40
CA ASN A 109 6.70 -18.28 -11.23
C ASN A 109 7.72 -17.97 -12.33
N PHE A 110 8.97 -17.78 -11.94
CA PHE A 110 10.07 -17.49 -12.85
C PHE A 110 11.19 -18.48 -12.56
N GLY A 111 11.59 -19.25 -13.55
CA GLY A 111 12.70 -20.18 -13.42
C GLY A 111 13.45 -20.36 -14.72
N ASP A 112 14.71 -20.78 -14.61
CA ASP A 112 15.50 -21.23 -15.75
C ASP A 112 15.32 -22.74 -15.97
N ASN A 113 15.96 -23.27 -17.02
CA ASN A 113 15.92 -24.69 -17.33
C ASN A 113 16.67 -25.57 -16.31
N ASN A 114 17.32 -24.99 -15.30
CA ASN A 114 18.20 -25.67 -14.34
C ASN A 114 17.56 -25.86 -12.95
N SER A 115 16.22 -25.83 -12.87
CA SER A 115 15.47 -25.92 -11.60
C SER A 115 15.79 -24.80 -10.60
N GLN A 116 16.38 -23.69 -11.06
CA GLN A 116 16.53 -22.48 -10.27
C GLN A 116 15.36 -21.55 -10.58
N GLY A 117 14.59 -21.23 -9.56
CA GLY A 117 13.44 -20.36 -9.73
C GLY A 117 13.06 -19.56 -8.49
N ILE A 118 12.10 -18.67 -8.70
CA ILE A 118 11.44 -17.90 -7.67
C ILE A 118 9.92 -17.99 -7.88
N PHE A 119 9.21 -18.12 -6.77
CA PHE A 119 7.82 -17.73 -6.71
C PHE A 119 7.77 -16.25 -6.36
N MET A 120 7.01 -15.47 -7.12
CA MET A 120 6.76 -14.07 -6.84
C MET A 120 5.26 -13.84 -6.69
N THR A 121 4.85 -13.15 -5.63
CA THR A 121 3.47 -12.70 -5.47
C THR A 121 3.46 -11.20 -5.24
N ARG A 122 2.70 -10.46 -6.05
CA ARG A 122 2.47 -9.02 -5.85
C ARG A 122 1.10 -8.78 -5.25
N PHE A 123 1.06 -8.02 -4.17
CA PHE A 123 -0.16 -7.49 -3.58
C PHE A 123 -0.21 -5.99 -3.90
N ILE A 124 -1.28 -5.56 -4.54
CA ILE A 124 -1.49 -4.16 -4.90
C ILE A 124 -2.55 -3.58 -3.96
N PHE A 125 -2.16 -2.48 -3.32
CA PHE A 125 -2.96 -1.77 -2.36
C PHE A 125 -3.26 -0.36 -2.83
N LYS A 126 -4.43 0.16 -2.46
CA LYS A 126 -4.79 1.58 -2.63
C LYS A 126 -5.32 2.19 -1.33
N LYS A 127 -5.16 3.51 -1.17
CA LYS A 127 -5.70 4.30 -0.07
C LYS A 127 -6.18 5.66 -0.58
#